data_AF-A0A0G0LVG6-F1
#
_entry.id   AF-A0A0G0LVG6-F1
#
_cell.length_a   1.000
_cell.length_b   1.000
_cell.length_c   1.000
_cell.angle_alpha   90.00
_cell.angle_beta   90.00
_cell.angle_gamma   90.00
#
_symmetry.space_group_name_H-M   'P 1'
#
loop_
_entity.id
_entity.type
_entity.pdbx_description
1 polymer ?
#
loop_
_entity_poly.entity_id
_entity_poly.type
_entity_poly.pdbx_seq_one_letter_code
_entity_poly.pdbx_strand_id
1 'polypeptide(L)' 'MFNEFEVTIKALKKDEAVLLTEKGLEFTYPLVLLPSKVKEGSKIYFSLSRERFSRATELLNNLLLGNEED' A
#
# COMPACT_ATOMS: atom_id res chain seq x y z
N MET A 1 12.18 4.41 -8.49
CA MET A 1 12.06 2.94 -8.76
C MET A 1 10.90 2.41 -7.92
N PHE A 2 9.92 1.76 -8.54
CA PHE A 2 8.75 1.21 -7.84
C PHE A 2 9.02 -0.24 -7.42
N ASN A 3 8.49 -0.65 -6.26
CA ASN A 3 8.41 -2.05 -5.89
C ASN A 3 7.02 -2.56 -6.28
N GLU A 4 6.98 -3.59 -7.10
CA GLU A 4 5.74 -4.20 -7.57
C GLU A 4 5.47 -5.51 -6.84
N PHE A 5 4.22 -5.75 -6.46
CA PHE A 5 3.80 -7.01 -5.86
C PHE A 5 2.38 -7.38 -6.28
N GLU A 6 2.14 -8.69 -6.45
CA GLU A 6 0.85 -9.24 -6.82
C GLU A 6 0.05 -9.66 -5.58
N VAL A 7 -1.25 -9.37 -5.60
CA VAL A 7 -2.20 -9.88 -4.61
C VAL A 7 -3.46 -10.40 -5.29
N THR A 8 -4.08 -11.41 -4.69
CA THR A 8 -5.34 -12.00 -5.14
C THR A 8 -6.47 -11.55 -4.22
N ILE A 9 -7.61 -11.17 -4.79
CA ILE A 9 -8.80 -10.84 -4.01
C ILE A 9 -9.44 -12.13 -3.53
N LYS A 10 -9.42 -12.36 -2.22
CA LYS A 10 -10.02 -13.53 -1.60
C LYS A 10 -11.52 -13.35 -1.34
N ALA A 11 -11.92 -12.17 -0.91
CA ALA A 11 -13.33 -11.85 -0.63
C ALA A 11 -13.62 -10.36 -0.83
N LEU A 12 -14.84 -10.03 -1.25
CA LEU A 12 -15.35 -8.66 -1.34
C LEU A 12 -16.45 -8.45 -0.32
N LYS A 13 -16.24 -7.50 0.61
CA LYS A 13 -17.26 -7.03 1.56
C LYS A 13 -17.86 -5.72 1.06
N LYS A 14 -18.74 -5.10 1.86
CA LYS A 14 -19.47 -3.88 1.46
C LYS A 14 -18.53 -2.70 1.13
N ASP A 15 -17.53 -2.45 1.97
CA ASP A 15 -16.62 -1.30 1.86
C ASP A 15 -15.13 -1.69 1.81
N GLU A 16 -14.83 -2.98 1.97
CA GLU A 16 -13.48 -3.53 2.04
C GLU A 16 -13.32 -4.80 1.21
N ALA A 17 -12.11 -5.06 0.73
CA ALA A 17 -11.70 -6.31 0.12
C ALA A 17 -10.69 -7.02 1.02
N VAL A 18 -10.76 -8.34 1.07
CA VAL A 18 -9.72 -9.19 1.67
C VAL A 18 -8.76 -9.60 0.56
N LEU A 19 -7.51 -9.20 0.70
CA LEU A 19 -6.44 -9.47 -0.25
C LEU A 19 -5.48 -10.52 0.32
N LEU A 20 -4.99 -11.40 -0.55
CA LEU A 20 -4.04 -12.46 -0.26
C LEU A 20 -2.78 -12.27 -1.10
N THR A 21 -1.63 -12.14 -0.46
CA THR A 21 -0.33 -12.08 -1.14
C THR A 21 0.12 -13.46 -1.59
N GLU A 22 1.07 -13.54 -2.53
CA GLU A 22 1.72 -14.82 -2.92
C GLU A 22 2.39 -15.54 -1.75
N LYS A 23 2.80 -14.80 -0.71
CA LYS A 23 3.41 -15.35 0.51
C LYS A 23 2.39 -15.88 1.52
N GLY A 24 1.10 -15.88 1.17
CA GLY A 24 0.02 -16.36 2.05
C GLY A 24 -0.41 -15.36 3.12
N LEU A 25 0.07 -14.11 3.08
CA LEU A 25 -0.35 -13.06 4.01
C LEU A 25 -1.68 -12.46 3.57
N GLU A 26 -2.65 -12.43 4.50
CA GLU A 26 -3.98 -11.86 4.30
C GLU A 26 -4.09 -10.49 4.97
N PHE A 27 -4.71 -9.54 4.28
CA PHE A 27 -4.97 -8.21 4.81
C PHE A 27 -6.23 -7.60 4.20
N THR A 28 -6.83 -6.65 4.91
CA THR A 28 -7.99 -5.89 4.43
C THR A 28 -7.55 -4.63 3.72
N TYR A 29 -8.26 -4.27 2.65
CA TYR A 29 -7.96 -3.10 1.85
C TYR A 29 -9.25 -2.38 1.43
N PRO A 30 -9.32 -1.04 1.46
CA PRO A 30 -10.52 -0.30 1.10
C PRO A 30 -10.93 -0.51 -0.36
N LEU A 31 -12.20 -0.84 -0.60
CA LEU A 31 -12.72 -1.08 -1.96
C LEU A 31 -12.66 0.16 -2.85
N VAL A 32 -12.81 1.34 -2.26
CA VAL A 32 -12.75 2.64 -2.97
C VAL A 32 -11.39 2.90 -3.64
N LEU A 33 -10.33 2.27 -3.14
CA LEU A 33 -8.98 2.39 -3.68
C LEU A 33 -8.66 1.30 -4.72
N LEU A 34 -9.54 0.32 -4.88
CA LEU A 34 -9.39 -0.73 -5.88
C LEU A 34 -10.00 -0.29 -7.23
N PRO A 35 -9.52 -0.85 -8.36
CA PRO A 35 -10.15 -0.62 -9.65
C PRO A 35 -11.62 -1.05 -9.64
N SER A 36 -12.50 -0.27 -10.26
CA SER A 36 -13.96 -0.47 -10.19
C SER A 36 -14.50 -1.77 -10.84
N LYS A 37 -13.64 -2.57 -11.47
CA LYS A 37 -14.00 -3.85 -12.10
C LYS A 37 -13.32 -5.06 -11.43
N VAL A 38 -13.10 -4.99 -10.13
CA VAL A 38 -12.55 -6.12 -9.38
C VAL A 38 -13.61 -7.14 -8.98
N LYS A 39 -13.27 -8.43 -9.07
CA LYS A 39 -14.09 -9.56 -8.61
C LYS A 39 -13.27 -10.46 -7.68
N GLU A 40 -13.93 -11.26 -6.86
CA GLU A 40 -13.25 -12.33 -6.12
C GLU A 40 -12.47 -13.25 -7.08
N GLY A 41 -11.27 -13.66 -6.65
CA GLY A 41 -10.31 -14.40 -7.47
C GLY A 41 -9.48 -13.55 -8.44
N SER A 42 -9.75 -12.24 -8.56
CA SER A 42 -8.96 -11.37 -9.43
C SER A 42 -7.57 -11.13 -8.85
N LYS A 43 -6.56 -11.07 -9.71
CA LYS A 43 -5.20 -10.65 -9.36
C LYS A 43 -5.03 -9.15 -9.63
N ILE A 44 -4.40 -8.45 -8.68
CA ILE A 44 -4.10 -7.02 -8.77
C ILE A 44 -2.61 -6.83 -8.54
N TYR A 45 -1.99 -6.00 -9.37
CA TYR A 45 -0.61 -5.56 -9.19
C TYR A 45 -0.59 -4.22 -8.46
N PHE A 46 0.09 -4.18 -7.33
CA PHE A 46 0.36 -2.96 -6.59
C PHE A 46 1.76 -2.48 -6.92
N SER A 47 1.90 -1.19 -7.20
CA SER A 47 3.18 -0.53 -7.45
C SER A 47 3.40 0.53 -6.37
N LEU A 48 4.34 0.28 -5.46
CA LEU A 48 4.71 1.21 -4.39
C LEU A 48 5.88 2.08 -4.85
N SER A 49 5.64 3.38 -5.01
CA SER A 49 6.71 4.35 -5.25
C SER A 49 7.61 4.45 -4.01
N ARG A 50 8.92 4.19 -4.13
CA ARG A 50 9.88 4.46 -3.05
C ARG A 50 10.02 5.97 -2.73
N GLU A 51 9.57 6.85 -3.62
CA GLU A 51 9.78 8.30 -3.53
C GLU A 51 9.01 8.98 -2.39
N ARG A 52 7.83 8.48 -2.00
CA ARG A 52 7.08 9.09 -0.87
C ARG A 52 7.61 8.71 0.50
N PHE A 53 8.26 7.55 0.63
CA PHE A 53 8.90 7.15 1.88
C PHE A 53 10.15 7.99 2.15
N SER A 54 10.99 8.19 1.13
CA SER A 54 12.21 9.02 1.26
C SER A 54 11.89 10.45 1.64
N ARG A 55 10.90 11.08 0.99
CA ARG A 55 10.50 12.47 1.27
C ARG A 55 9.90 12.64 2.66
N ALA A 56 9.10 11.68 3.13
CA ALA A 56 8.53 11.72 4.48
C ALA A 56 9.63 11.58 5.54
N THR A 57 10.56 10.64 5.36
CA THR A 57 11.70 10.46 6.27
C THR A 57 12.65 11.66 6.26
N GLU A 58 12.88 12.27 5.10
CA GLU A 58 13.72 13.47 4.96
C GLU A 58 13.08 14.70 5.63
N LEU A 59 11.76 14.89 5.48
CA LEU A 59 11.02 15.91 6.22
C LEU A 59 11.04 15.67 7.74
N LEU A 60 10.89 14.41 8.18
CA LEU A 60 10.99 14.06 9.60
C LEU A 60 12.40 14.29 10.14
N ASN A 61 13.44 13.89 9.41
CA ASN A 61 14.82 14.12 9.80
C ASN A 61 15.18 15.60 9.86
N ASN A 62 14.70 16.42 8.90
CA ASN A 62 14.91 17.86 8.93
C ASN A 62 14.20 18.53 10.12
N LEU A 63 13.02 18.04 10.52
CA LEU A 63 12.33 18.52 11.72
C LEU A 63 13.02 18.10 13.02
N LEU A 64 13.69 16.94 13.04
CA LEU A 64 14.44 16.45 14.20
C LEU A 64 15.80 17.13 14.33
N LEU A 65 16.52 17.33 13.22
CA LEU A 65 17.81 18.03 13.18
C LEU A 65 17.66 19.54 13.36
N GLY A 66 16.51 20.13 12.98
CA GLY A 66 16.20 21.54 13.19
C GLY A 66 15.96 21.95 14.65
N ASN A 67 16.08 21.03 15.61
CA ASN A 67 16.01 21.30 17.06
C ASN A 67 17.37 21.16 17.78
N GLU A 68 18.49 21.01 17.06
CA GLU A 68 19.85 21.00 17.64
C GLU A 68 20.66 22.27 17.33
N GLU A 69 20.02 23.35 16.87
CA GLU A 69 20.60 24.70 16.88
C GLU A 69 19.82 25.61 17.85
N ASP A 70 20.00 25.37 19.14
CA ASP A 70 19.86 26.36 20.22
C ASP A 70 20.96 26.12 21.27
#